data_AF-A0A9E1YY41-F1
#
_entry.id   AF-A0A9E1YY41-F1
#
_cell.length_a   1.000
_cell.length_b   1.000
_cell.length_c   1.000
_cell.angle_alpha   90.00
_cell.angle_beta   90.00
_cell.angle_gamma   90.00
#
_symmetry.space_group_name_H-M   'P 1'
#
loop_
_entity.id
_entity.type
_entity.pdbx_description
1 polymer ?
#
loop_
_entity_poly.entity_id
_entity_poly.type
_entity_poly.pdbx_seq_one_letter_code
_entity_poly.pdbx_strand_id
1 'polypeptide(L)'
;MLLRCTILLFCAVMGSGVAPISENVRIRLQGTTDGLDSRGEGFAALTEHVALWNGDDASLPAPDLLALAKNASEFRGALFNIFGVVELSTQLDTPWNGIAELFVRAESGTLFGVYLVGEQIPRVGATLRAPAVFYKTMEIAGSDGQLRSYPTFVTASVVVATPALPDVTQKMFLLIPALLFVSGILYIVVKNKNKQPPRNRERVHSSDVIEAAKETATQLPDNASDALAAMYEEDELI
;
A
#
# COMPACT_ATOMS: atom_id res chain seq x y z
N MET A 1 -49.73 -11.47 34.98
CA MET A 1 -49.44 -11.80 33.57
C MET A 1 -48.08 -11.22 33.21
N LEU A 2 -47.04 -12.05 33.27
CA LEU A 2 -45.67 -11.67 32.92
C LEU A 2 -45.51 -11.74 31.41
N LEU A 3 -45.37 -10.58 30.78
CA LEU A 3 -45.13 -10.42 29.35
C LEU A 3 -43.69 -10.89 29.04
N ARG A 4 -43.54 -12.11 28.53
CA ARG A 4 -42.28 -12.63 28.02
C ARG A 4 -42.00 -11.98 26.66
N CYS A 5 -41.14 -10.97 26.66
CA CYS A 5 -40.52 -10.43 25.45
C CYS A 5 -39.45 -11.43 24.97
N THR A 6 -39.81 -12.27 24.00
CA THR A 6 -38.87 -13.14 23.29
C THR A 6 -38.22 -12.32 22.18
N ILE A 7 -37.00 -11.83 22.41
CA ILE A 7 -36.18 -11.19 21.39
C ILE A 7 -35.67 -12.30 20.46
N LEU A 8 -36.29 -12.43 19.29
CA LEU A 8 -35.75 -13.22 18.17
C LEU A 8 -34.57 -12.45 17.60
N LEU A 9 -33.36 -12.81 18.03
CA LEU A 9 -32.12 -12.40 17.40
C LEU A 9 -32.03 -13.12 16.05
N PHE A 10 -32.53 -12.48 15.00
CA PHE A 10 -32.33 -12.92 13.62
C PHE A 10 -30.85 -12.65 13.29
N CYS A 11 -29.99 -13.65 13.46
CA CYS A 11 -28.63 -13.60 12.94
C CYS A 11 -28.72 -13.51 11.41
N ALA A 12 -28.69 -12.29 10.88
CA ALA A 12 -28.41 -12.05 9.48
C ALA A 12 -26.97 -12.52 9.24
N VAL A 13 -26.83 -13.75 8.75
CA VAL A 13 -25.58 -14.21 8.15
C VAL A 13 -25.38 -13.33 6.92
N MET A 14 -24.57 -12.29 7.06
CA MET A 14 -24.05 -11.57 5.91
C MET A 14 -23.14 -12.56 5.17
N GLY A 15 -23.67 -13.20 4.13
CA GLY A 15 -22.92 -14.12 3.29
C GLY A 15 -21.78 -13.38 2.60
N SER A 16 -20.66 -14.07 2.34
CA SER A 16 -19.42 -13.55 1.75
C SER A 16 -19.56 -13.03 0.30
N GLY A 17 -20.78 -12.88 -0.23
CA GLY A 17 -21.05 -12.49 -1.62
C GLY A 17 -20.52 -13.48 -2.67
N VAL A 18 -19.90 -14.58 -2.23
CA VAL A 18 -19.40 -15.70 -3.02
C VAL A 18 -20.23 -16.92 -2.66
N ALA A 19 -20.91 -17.51 -3.65
CA ALA A 19 -21.74 -18.68 -3.44
C ALA A 19 -21.06 -19.95 -3.98
N PRO A 20 -21.18 -21.10 -3.27
CA PRO A 20 -20.80 -22.38 -3.84
C PRO A 20 -21.68 -22.71 -5.06
N ILE A 21 -21.16 -23.53 -5.98
CA ILE A 21 -21.91 -23.91 -7.17
C ILE A 21 -23.19 -24.68 -6.81
N SER A 22 -24.28 -24.38 -7.52
CA SER A 22 -25.54 -25.11 -7.37
C SER A 22 -25.45 -26.50 -8.00
N GLU A 23 -26.38 -27.39 -7.66
CA GLU A 23 -26.47 -28.71 -8.30
C GLU A 23 -26.71 -28.62 -9.80
N ASN A 24 -27.48 -27.62 -10.25
CA ASN A 24 -27.69 -27.38 -11.68
C ASN A 24 -26.37 -27.05 -12.41
N VAL A 25 -25.55 -26.15 -11.83
CA VAL A 25 -24.23 -25.82 -12.38
C VAL A 25 -23.31 -27.04 -12.37
N ARG A 26 -23.36 -27.85 -11.30
CA ARG A 26 -22.60 -29.10 -11.19
C ARG A 26 -22.93 -30.09 -12.30
N ILE A 27 -24.23 -30.29 -12.59
CA ILE A 27 -24.68 -31.16 -13.69
C ILE A 27 -24.16 -30.64 -15.04
N ARG A 28 -24.28 -29.33 -15.29
CA ARG A 28 -23.79 -28.70 -16.53
C ARG A 28 -22.28 -28.84 -16.70
N LEU A 29 -21.53 -28.91 -15.59
CA LEU A 29 -20.08 -29.13 -15.61
C LEU A 29 -19.63 -30.56 -15.94
N GLN A 30 -20.50 -31.57 -15.80
CA GLN A 30 -20.14 -32.98 -16.02
C GLN A 30 -19.66 -33.25 -17.45
N GLY A 31 -20.16 -32.51 -18.44
CA GLY A 31 -19.75 -32.61 -19.84
C GLY A 31 -18.45 -31.88 -20.18
N THR A 32 -17.80 -31.23 -19.21
CA THR A 32 -16.57 -30.47 -19.45
C THR A 32 -15.38 -31.42 -19.60
N THR A 33 -14.65 -31.29 -20.69
CA THR A 33 -13.40 -32.01 -20.95
C THR A 33 -12.20 -31.08 -20.83
N ASP A 34 -11.12 -31.60 -20.27
CA ASP A 34 -9.81 -30.95 -20.24
C ASP A 34 -9.17 -30.95 -21.64
N GLY A 35 -8.15 -30.11 -21.83
CA GLY A 35 -7.40 -30.01 -23.08
C GLY A 35 -7.73 -28.74 -23.87
N LEU A 36 -8.08 -28.87 -25.15
CA LEU A 36 -8.36 -27.71 -26.00
C LEU A 36 -9.56 -26.91 -25.47
N ASP A 37 -9.48 -25.59 -25.57
CA ASP A 37 -10.57 -24.75 -25.10
C ASP A 37 -11.75 -24.70 -26.09
N SER A 38 -12.84 -25.40 -25.74
CA SER A 38 -14.08 -25.43 -26.50
C SER A 38 -15.15 -24.45 -26.01
N ARG A 39 -14.95 -23.76 -24.88
CA ARG A 39 -15.90 -22.79 -24.27
C ARG A 39 -17.37 -23.21 -24.35
N GLY A 40 -17.64 -24.47 -24.00
CA GLY A 40 -18.98 -25.08 -24.10
C GLY A 40 -19.88 -24.82 -22.89
N GLU A 41 -20.83 -25.73 -22.65
CA GLU A 41 -21.88 -25.57 -21.64
C GLU A 41 -21.36 -25.34 -20.21
N GLY A 42 -20.28 -26.04 -19.82
CA GLY A 42 -19.66 -25.83 -18.50
C GLY A 42 -19.05 -24.44 -18.34
N PHE A 43 -18.55 -23.85 -19.43
CA PHE A 43 -18.05 -22.48 -19.41
C PHE A 43 -19.20 -21.49 -19.21
N ALA A 44 -20.27 -21.63 -20.01
CA ALA A 44 -21.48 -20.81 -19.87
C ALA A 44 -22.02 -20.85 -18.43
N ALA A 45 -22.19 -22.07 -17.88
CA ALA A 45 -22.69 -22.27 -16.52
C ALA A 45 -21.85 -21.57 -15.44
N LEU A 46 -20.51 -21.62 -15.55
CA LEU A 46 -19.63 -20.96 -14.60
C LEU A 46 -19.67 -19.44 -14.75
N THR A 47 -19.69 -18.92 -15.98
CA THR A 47 -19.75 -17.48 -16.22
C THR A 47 -21.05 -16.87 -15.69
N GLU A 48 -22.19 -17.54 -15.91
CA GLU A 48 -23.48 -17.17 -15.31
C GLU A 48 -23.45 -17.23 -13.78
N HIS A 49 -22.82 -18.25 -13.20
CA HIS A 49 -22.71 -18.41 -11.75
C HIS A 49 -21.90 -17.29 -11.11
N VAL A 50 -20.70 -17.00 -11.63
CA VAL A 50 -19.82 -15.98 -11.03
C VAL A 50 -20.32 -14.57 -11.29
N ALA A 51 -21.09 -14.32 -12.34
CA ALA A 51 -21.68 -13.01 -12.63
C ALA A 51 -22.60 -12.50 -11.51
N LEU A 52 -23.10 -13.40 -10.65
CA LEU A 52 -23.94 -13.07 -9.50
C LEU A 52 -23.14 -12.69 -8.24
N TRP A 53 -21.81 -12.86 -8.25
CA TRP A 53 -20.98 -12.60 -7.09
C TRP A 53 -20.79 -11.10 -6.86
N ASN A 54 -20.71 -10.70 -5.60
CA ASN A 54 -20.57 -9.29 -5.21
C ASN A 54 -19.73 -9.09 -3.94
N GLY A 55 -19.02 -10.11 -3.48
CA GLY A 55 -18.17 -10.06 -2.30
C GLY A 55 -16.89 -10.86 -2.47
N ASP A 56 -15.97 -10.66 -1.53
CA ASP A 56 -14.73 -11.44 -1.43
C ASP A 56 -14.89 -12.49 -0.33
N ASP A 57 -14.24 -13.63 -0.52
CA ASP A 57 -14.15 -14.68 0.48
C ASP A 57 -12.69 -15.07 0.70
N ALA A 58 -12.03 -14.29 1.56
CA ALA A 58 -10.64 -14.49 1.93
C ALA A 58 -10.40 -15.81 2.70
N SER A 59 -11.46 -16.51 3.15
CA SER A 59 -11.34 -17.79 3.86
C SER A 59 -11.13 -18.98 2.92
N LEU A 60 -11.31 -18.78 1.62
CA LEU A 60 -11.09 -19.82 0.62
C LEU A 60 -9.62 -20.26 0.56
N PRO A 61 -9.36 -21.56 0.35
CA PRO A 61 -8.00 -22.08 0.28
C PRO A 61 -7.26 -21.57 -0.96
N ALA A 62 -5.95 -21.41 -0.86
CA ALA A 62 -5.11 -21.22 -2.04
C ALA A 62 -5.09 -22.51 -2.89
N PRO A 63 -5.08 -22.41 -4.23
CA PRO A 63 -5.06 -23.58 -5.09
C PRO A 63 -3.69 -24.26 -5.11
N ASP A 64 -3.67 -25.59 -5.00
CA ASP A 64 -2.50 -26.38 -5.40
C ASP A 64 -2.53 -26.59 -6.92
N LEU A 65 -1.85 -25.70 -7.65
CA LEU A 65 -1.84 -25.69 -9.11
C LEU A 65 -1.30 -26.99 -9.72
N LEU A 66 -0.39 -27.71 -9.02
CA LEU A 66 0.16 -28.97 -9.51
C LEU A 66 -0.84 -30.12 -9.33
N ALA A 67 -1.57 -30.14 -8.20
CA ALA A 67 -2.63 -31.11 -7.98
C ALA A 67 -3.80 -30.90 -8.96
N LEU A 68 -4.19 -29.65 -9.18
CA LEU A 68 -5.22 -29.26 -10.15
C LEU A 68 -4.86 -29.68 -11.58
N ALA A 69 -3.59 -29.53 -11.97
CA ALA A 69 -3.11 -29.95 -13.28
C ALA A 69 -3.16 -31.47 -13.49
N LYS A 70 -2.97 -32.25 -12.41
CA LYS A 70 -2.93 -33.73 -12.47
C LYS A 70 -4.32 -34.37 -12.38
N ASN A 71 -5.17 -33.85 -11.50
CA ASN A 71 -6.46 -34.46 -11.15
C ASN A 71 -7.65 -33.50 -11.38
N ALA A 72 -7.65 -32.78 -12.50
CA ALA A 72 -8.61 -31.69 -12.78
C ALA A 72 -10.08 -32.09 -12.57
N SER A 73 -10.47 -33.30 -12.97
CA SER A 73 -11.85 -33.78 -12.82
C SER A 73 -12.36 -33.81 -11.37
N GLU A 74 -11.47 -34.01 -10.40
CA GLU A 74 -11.85 -34.10 -8.97
C GLU A 74 -12.11 -32.71 -8.36
N PHE A 75 -11.49 -31.67 -8.91
CA PHE A 75 -11.58 -30.31 -8.40
C PHE A 75 -12.55 -29.42 -9.17
N ARG A 76 -13.12 -29.89 -10.28
CA ARG A 76 -14.01 -29.10 -11.14
C ARG A 76 -15.18 -28.54 -10.33
N GLY A 77 -15.33 -27.22 -10.35
CA GLY A 77 -16.35 -26.50 -9.59
C GLY A 77 -15.96 -26.14 -8.15
N ALA A 78 -14.76 -26.51 -7.67
CA ALA A 78 -14.27 -26.14 -6.35
C ALA A 78 -13.87 -24.66 -6.31
N LEU A 79 -14.04 -24.05 -5.12
CA LEU A 79 -13.71 -22.65 -4.86
C LEU A 79 -12.32 -22.51 -4.27
N PHE A 80 -11.57 -21.53 -4.78
CA PHE A 80 -10.23 -21.19 -4.32
C PHE A 80 -10.06 -19.68 -4.24
N ASN A 81 -9.11 -19.23 -3.43
CA ASN A 81 -8.60 -17.86 -3.48
C ASN A 81 -7.35 -17.83 -4.37
N ILE A 82 -7.47 -17.24 -5.56
CA ILE A 82 -6.37 -17.16 -6.52
C ILE A 82 -5.55 -15.89 -6.29
N PHE A 83 -4.24 -15.98 -6.48
CA PHE A 83 -3.32 -14.87 -6.34
C PHE A 83 -2.17 -14.95 -7.36
N GLY A 84 -1.82 -13.83 -7.96
CA GLY A 84 -0.65 -13.73 -8.84
C GLY A 84 -0.57 -12.42 -9.62
N VAL A 85 0.30 -12.38 -10.62
CA VAL A 85 0.51 -11.20 -11.49
C VAL A 85 0.03 -11.52 -12.90
N VAL A 86 -0.77 -10.62 -13.48
CA VAL A 86 -1.29 -10.77 -14.85
C VAL A 86 -0.16 -10.58 -15.87
N GLU A 87 0.09 -11.57 -16.70
CA GLU A 87 1.10 -11.52 -17.77
C GLU A 87 0.50 -11.30 -19.15
N LEU A 88 -0.68 -11.87 -19.38
CA LEU A 88 -1.43 -11.70 -20.62
C LEU A 88 -2.88 -11.40 -20.28
N SER A 89 -3.49 -10.55 -21.07
CA SER A 89 -4.90 -10.18 -20.96
C SER A 89 -5.47 -10.02 -22.36
N THR A 90 -6.49 -10.81 -22.67
CA THR A 90 -7.14 -10.86 -23.98
C THR A 90 -8.64 -10.80 -23.77
N GLN A 91 -9.33 -9.86 -24.42
CA GLN A 91 -10.79 -9.90 -24.43
C GLN A 91 -11.28 -10.99 -25.36
N LEU A 92 -12.30 -11.72 -24.95
CA LEU A 92 -12.95 -12.70 -25.81
C LEU A 92 -13.90 -12.02 -26.78
N ASP A 93 -13.93 -12.54 -28.00
CA ASP A 93 -14.87 -12.13 -29.03
C ASP A 93 -16.27 -12.72 -28.78
N THR A 94 -17.21 -12.32 -29.64
CA THR A 94 -18.58 -12.85 -29.66
C THR A 94 -18.59 -14.39 -29.72
N PRO A 95 -19.44 -15.09 -28.92
CA PRO A 95 -20.54 -14.58 -28.09
C PRO A 95 -20.16 -14.13 -26.68
N TRP A 96 -18.88 -14.14 -26.31
CA TRP A 96 -18.41 -13.98 -24.92
C TRP A 96 -17.98 -12.55 -24.60
N ASN A 97 -18.65 -11.56 -25.20
CA ASN A 97 -18.36 -10.15 -24.97
C ASN A 97 -18.49 -9.84 -23.46
N GLY A 98 -17.55 -9.08 -22.93
CA GLY A 98 -17.50 -8.78 -21.48
C GLY A 98 -16.82 -9.87 -20.65
N ILE A 99 -16.13 -10.83 -21.28
CA ILE A 99 -15.24 -11.77 -20.61
C ILE A 99 -13.82 -11.57 -21.12
N ALA A 100 -12.86 -11.51 -20.19
CA ALA A 100 -11.44 -11.50 -20.52
C ALA A 100 -10.77 -12.82 -20.12
N GLU A 101 -9.90 -13.33 -20.99
CA GLU A 101 -8.97 -14.42 -20.72
C GLU A 101 -7.65 -13.82 -20.24
N LEU A 102 -7.25 -14.19 -19.02
CA LEU A 102 -6.02 -13.75 -18.39
C LEU A 102 -5.09 -14.94 -18.20
N PHE A 103 -3.79 -14.72 -18.39
CA PHE A 103 -2.76 -15.62 -17.87
C PHE A 103 -2.08 -14.96 -16.69
N VAL A 104 -2.09 -15.67 -15.57
CA VAL A 104 -1.63 -15.16 -14.28
C VAL A 104 -0.48 -16.02 -13.80
N ARG A 105 0.62 -15.38 -13.44
CA ARG A 105 1.77 -16.06 -12.82
C ARG A 105 1.62 -16.03 -11.31
N ALA A 106 1.53 -17.20 -10.70
CA ALA A 106 1.57 -17.36 -9.26
C ALA A 106 2.96 -16.96 -8.71
N GLU A 107 3.04 -16.72 -7.41
CA GLU A 107 4.31 -16.45 -6.72
C GLU A 107 5.33 -17.59 -6.89
N SER A 108 4.86 -18.84 -7.01
CA SER A 108 5.69 -20.02 -7.31
C SER A 108 6.30 -20.02 -8.72
N GLY A 109 5.89 -19.10 -9.59
CA GLY A 109 6.29 -19.03 -10.99
C GLY A 109 5.39 -19.85 -11.92
N THR A 110 4.47 -20.66 -11.40
CA THR A 110 3.52 -21.44 -12.21
C THR A 110 2.46 -20.52 -12.84
N LEU A 111 2.19 -20.73 -14.13
CA LEU A 111 1.12 -20.03 -14.85
C LEU A 111 -0.21 -20.76 -14.69
N PHE A 112 -1.29 -19.99 -14.63
CA PHE A 112 -2.67 -20.48 -14.67
C PHE A 112 -3.56 -19.51 -15.44
N GLY A 113 -4.63 -20.04 -16.02
CA GLY A 113 -5.63 -19.27 -16.77
C GLY A 113 -6.73 -18.73 -15.85
N VAL A 114 -7.25 -17.55 -16.15
CA VAL A 114 -8.41 -16.98 -15.47
C VAL A 114 -9.35 -16.36 -16.50
N TYR A 115 -10.59 -16.82 -16.54
CA TYR A 115 -11.67 -16.12 -17.21
C TYR A 115 -12.31 -15.14 -16.24
N LEU A 116 -12.23 -13.87 -16.59
CA LEU A 116 -12.75 -12.77 -15.81
C LEU A 116 -14.05 -12.25 -16.45
N VAL A 117 -15.15 -12.40 -15.74
CA VAL A 117 -16.47 -11.92 -16.16
C VAL A 117 -16.67 -10.48 -15.68
N GLY A 118 -16.85 -9.55 -16.61
CA GLY A 118 -17.11 -8.13 -16.35
C GLY A 118 -16.21 -7.20 -17.16
N GLU A 119 -16.51 -5.90 -17.07
CA GLU A 119 -15.87 -4.88 -17.91
C GLU A 119 -14.53 -4.38 -17.37
N GLN A 120 -14.28 -4.56 -16.06
CA GLN A 120 -13.07 -4.08 -15.41
C GLN A 120 -11.94 -5.09 -15.58
N ILE A 121 -11.15 -4.91 -16.63
CA ILE A 121 -10.07 -5.83 -16.97
C ILE A 121 -8.75 -5.33 -16.37
N PRO A 122 -8.07 -6.13 -15.53
CA PRO A 122 -6.76 -5.80 -15.00
C PRO A 122 -5.75 -5.57 -16.12
N ARG A 123 -4.87 -4.59 -15.91
CA ARG A 123 -3.73 -4.34 -16.81
C ARG A 123 -2.68 -5.44 -16.63
N VAL A 124 -1.92 -5.71 -17.68
CA VAL A 124 -0.70 -6.53 -17.58
C VAL A 124 0.25 -5.92 -16.55
N GLY A 125 0.82 -6.77 -15.70
CA GLY A 125 1.64 -6.39 -14.54
C GLY A 125 0.84 -6.10 -13.27
N ALA A 126 -0.49 -6.05 -13.32
CA ALA A 126 -1.31 -5.89 -12.12
C ALA A 126 -1.33 -7.18 -11.28
N THR A 127 -1.34 -7.01 -9.96
CA THR A 127 -1.60 -8.10 -9.02
C THR A 127 -3.09 -8.42 -9.01
N LEU A 128 -3.43 -9.69 -9.23
CA LEU A 128 -4.77 -10.24 -9.14
C LEU A 128 -4.90 -11.00 -7.81
N ARG A 129 -5.95 -10.68 -7.05
CA ARG A 129 -6.42 -11.52 -5.93
C ARG A 129 -7.94 -11.60 -5.99
N ALA A 130 -8.49 -12.81 -6.02
CA ALA A 130 -9.94 -12.99 -6.11
C ALA A 130 -10.36 -14.40 -5.66
N PRO A 131 -11.58 -14.57 -5.14
CA PRO A 131 -12.22 -15.87 -5.12
C PRO A 131 -12.47 -16.32 -6.56
N ALA A 132 -12.30 -17.61 -6.86
CA ALA A 132 -12.53 -18.14 -8.20
C ALA A 132 -12.98 -19.60 -8.15
N VAL A 133 -13.75 -20.01 -9.17
CA VAL A 133 -14.16 -21.39 -9.38
C VAL A 133 -13.16 -22.07 -10.30
N PHE A 134 -12.65 -23.24 -9.92
CA PHE A 134 -11.83 -24.05 -10.81
C PHE A 134 -12.69 -24.66 -11.93
N TYR A 135 -12.28 -24.49 -13.18
CA TYR A 135 -13.04 -24.91 -14.36
C TYR A 135 -12.50 -26.22 -14.94
N LYS A 136 -11.31 -26.17 -15.53
CA LYS A 136 -10.68 -27.29 -16.23
C LYS A 136 -9.19 -27.00 -16.40
N THR A 137 -8.45 -27.94 -16.95
CA THR A 137 -7.12 -27.65 -17.49
C THR A 137 -7.18 -27.36 -18.99
N MET A 138 -6.41 -26.35 -19.41
CA MET A 138 -6.28 -25.96 -20.81
C MET A 138 -4.90 -26.31 -21.34
N GLU A 139 -4.87 -26.96 -22.50
CA GLU A 139 -3.63 -27.24 -23.21
C GLU A 139 -3.32 -26.15 -24.22
N ILE A 140 -2.12 -25.58 -24.11
CA ILE A 140 -1.65 -24.51 -24.98
C ILE A 140 -0.27 -24.89 -25.49
N ALA A 141 -0.08 -24.77 -26.80
CA ALA A 141 1.22 -24.96 -27.43
C ALA A 141 2.11 -23.74 -27.14
N GLY A 142 3.27 -23.99 -26.55
CA GLY A 142 4.31 -22.97 -26.41
C GLY A 142 4.97 -22.63 -27.75
N SER A 143 5.79 -21.58 -27.76
CA SER A 143 6.62 -21.22 -28.93
C SER A 143 7.62 -22.29 -29.33
N ASP A 144 7.95 -23.20 -28.41
CA ASP A 144 8.78 -24.38 -28.60
C ASP A 144 8.00 -25.60 -29.14
N GLY A 145 6.71 -25.44 -29.42
CA GLY A 145 5.82 -26.51 -29.88
C GLY A 145 5.43 -27.52 -28.80
N GLN A 146 5.87 -27.32 -27.55
CA GLN A 146 5.45 -28.20 -26.45
C GLN A 146 4.06 -27.79 -25.95
N LEU A 147 3.16 -28.78 -25.89
CA LEU A 147 1.86 -28.63 -25.22
C LEU A 147 2.07 -28.58 -23.71
N ARG A 148 1.57 -27.52 -23.09
CA ARG A 148 1.57 -27.34 -21.64
C ARG A 148 0.14 -27.23 -21.17
N SER A 149 -0.15 -27.92 -20.06
CA SER A 149 -1.46 -27.92 -19.43
C SER A 149 -1.49 -26.92 -18.28
N TYR A 150 -2.46 -26.01 -18.30
CA TYR A 150 -2.61 -24.94 -17.33
C TYR A 150 -3.95 -25.07 -16.60
N PRO A 151 -3.97 -25.06 -15.26
CA PRO A 151 -5.21 -24.91 -14.49
C PRO A 151 -5.93 -23.62 -14.89
N THR A 152 -7.24 -23.70 -15.11
CA THR A 152 -8.04 -22.53 -15.49
C THR A 152 -9.18 -22.30 -14.50
N PHE A 153 -9.36 -21.04 -14.14
CA PHE A 153 -10.37 -20.59 -13.18
C PHE A 153 -11.35 -19.61 -13.84
N VAL A 154 -12.50 -19.42 -13.21
CA VAL A 154 -13.51 -18.43 -13.61
C VAL A 154 -13.84 -17.56 -12.38
N THR A 155 -13.84 -16.24 -12.56
CA THR A 155 -14.16 -15.27 -11.51
C THR A 155 -14.84 -14.03 -12.11
N ALA A 156 -15.36 -13.15 -11.26
CA ALA A 156 -15.98 -11.89 -11.66
C ALA A 156 -15.06 -10.70 -11.39
N SER A 157 -15.09 -9.68 -12.24
CA SER A 157 -14.26 -8.48 -12.09
C SER A 157 -14.57 -7.71 -10.81
N VAL A 158 -15.81 -7.75 -10.34
CA VAL A 158 -16.29 -7.00 -9.16
C VAL A 158 -15.70 -7.53 -7.85
N VAL A 159 -15.23 -8.78 -7.82
CA VAL A 159 -14.65 -9.43 -6.64
C VAL A 159 -13.12 -9.43 -6.66
N VAL A 160 -12.51 -8.87 -7.72
CA VAL A 160 -11.06 -8.73 -7.80
C VAL A 160 -10.62 -7.61 -6.87
N ALA A 161 -9.82 -7.96 -5.87
CA ALA A 161 -9.18 -6.98 -5.01
C ALA A 161 -8.06 -6.28 -5.80
N THR A 162 -8.36 -5.11 -6.37
CA THR A 162 -7.33 -4.19 -6.84
C THR A 162 -6.55 -3.67 -5.62
N PRO A 163 -5.22 -3.82 -5.55
CA PRO A 163 -4.46 -3.12 -4.53
C PRO A 163 -4.68 -1.63 -4.72
N ALA A 164 -5.36 -1.00 -3.75
CA ALA A 164 -5.31 0.45 -3.65
C ALA A 164 -3.84 0.86 -3.65
N LEU A 165 -3.47 1.81 -4.51
CA LEU A 165 -2.15 2.44 -4.47
C LEU A 165 -1.80 2.70 -3.00
N PRO A 166 -0.57 2.37 -2.54
CA PRO A 166 -0.19 2.62 -1.16
C PRO A 166 -0.52 4.07 -0.85
N ASP A 167 -1.43 4.26 0.10
CA ASP A 167 -2.10 5.52 0.35
C ASP A 167 -1.06 6.55 0.81
N VAL A 168 -0.51 7.29 -0.15
CA VAL A 168 0.53 8.32 0.08
C VAL A 168 -0.02 9.40 1.02
N THR A 169 -1.35 9.51 1.17
CA THR A 169 -1.98 10.44 2.11
C THR A 169 -1.61 10.15 3.57
N GLN A 170 -1.42 8.88 3.96
CA GLN A 170 -1.13 8.54 5.37
C GLN A 170 0.26 9.00 5.82
N LYS A 171 1.25 9.07 4.91
CA LYS A 171 2.56 9.67 5.18
C LYS A 171 2.54 11.20 5.11
N MET A 172 1.68 11.77 4.27
CA MET A 172 1.53 13.22 4.14
C MET A 172 0.86 13.85 5.37
N PHE A 173 -0.09 13.14 6.00
CA PHE A 173 -0.72 13.57 7.26
C PHE A 173 0.21 13.59 8.48
N LEU A 174 1.33 12.87 8.45
CA LEU A 174 2.37 12.96 9.50
C LEU A 174 3.36 14.12 9.27
N LEU A 175 3.52 14.58 8.02
CA LEU A 175 4.40 15.70 7.70
C LEU A 175 3.82 17.05 8.18
N ILE A 176 2.50 17.23 8.10
CA ILE A 176 1.82 18.46 8.53
C ILE A 176 2.06 18.78 10.03
N PRO A 177 1.83 17.88 10.99
CA PRO A 177 2.11 18.14 12.40
C PRO A 177 3.61 18.29 12.69
N ALA A 178 4.48 17.57 11.98
CA ALA A 178 5.93 17.74 12.12
C ALA A 178 6.40 19.15 11.68
N LEU A 179 5.87 19.65 10.56
CA LEU A 179 6.20 20.97 10.03
C LEU A 179 5.63 22.09 10.92
N LEU A 180 4.42 21.90 11.45
CA LEU A 180 3.84 22.81 12.44
C LEU A 180 4.64 22.80 13.75
N PHE A 181 5.09 21.64 14.23
CA PHE A 181 5.91 21.51 15.43
C PHE A 181 7.25 22.23 15.29
N VAL A 182 7.94 22.04 14.16
CA VAL A 182 9.20 22.76 13.86
C VAL A 182 8.96 24.27 13.77
N SER A 183 7.89 24.70 13.08
CA SER A 183 7.54 26.13 13.01
C SER A 183 7.21 26.74 14.38
N GLY A 184 6.53 25.96 15.24
CA GLY A 184 6.17 26.35 16.59
C GLY A 184 7.39 26.49 17.50
N ILE A 185 8.34 25.55 17.43
CA ILE A 185 9.62 25.66 18.14
C ILE A 185 10.39 26.89 17.67
N LEU A 186 10.47 27.12 16.36
CA LEU A 186 11.17 28.27 15.79
C LEU A 186 10.55 29.60 16.27
N TYR A 187 9.22 29.67 16.27
CA TYR A 187 8.47 30.83 16.78
C TYR A 187 8.72 31.06 18.28
N ILE A 188 8.73 30.01 19.11
CA ILE A 188 9.03 30.13 20.55
C ILE A 188 10.46 30.62 20.78
N VAL A 189 11.44 30.10 20.03
CA VAL A 189 12.85 30.51 20.15
C VAL A 189 13.04 31.97 19.75
N VAL A 190 12.44 32.41 18.63
CA VAL A 190 12.50 33.82 18.19
C VAL A 190 11.80 34.74 19.20
N LYS A 191 10.63 34.33 19.72
CA LYS A 191 9.87 35.12 20.70
C LYS A 191 10.56 35.21 22.06
N ASN A 192 11.26 34.15 22.50
CA ASN A 192 12.03 34.17 23.75
C ASN A 192 13.37 34.90 23.62
N LYS A 193 13.99 34.97 22.43
CA LYS A 193 15.17 35.82 22.22
C LYS A 193 14.87 37.31 22.36
N ASN A 194 13.62 37.73 22.10
CA ASN A 194 13.17 39.10 22.35
C ASN A 194 12.79 39.39 23.81
N LYS A 195 12.79 38.38 24.67
CA LYS A 195 12.72 38.56 26.12
C LYS A 195 14.14 38.42 26.67
N GLN A 196 14.95 39.45 26.45
CA GLN A 196 16.12 39.64 27.31
C GLN A 196 15.64 39.57 28.77
N PRO A 197 16.30 38.80 29.65
CA PRO A 197 15.99 38.87 31.07
C PRO A 197 16.14 40.34 31.50
N PRO A 198 15.29 40.84 32.42
CA PRO A 198 15.54 42.15 33.01
C PRO A 198 16.95 42.08 33.60
N ARG A 199 17.87 42.79 32.95
CA ARG A 199 19.24 42.96 33.37
C ARG A 199 19.17 43.46 34.80
N ASN A 200 19.46 42.57 35.75
CA ASN A 200 19.54 42.91 37.16
C ASN A 200 20.49 44.11 37.23
N ARG A 201 19.96 45.28 37.58
CA ARG A 201 20.76 46.46 37.82
C ARG A 201 21.53 46.15 39.10
N GLU A 202 22.69 45.54 38.93
CA GLU A 202 23.76 45.62 39.90
C GLU A 202 23.99 47.12 40.14
N ARG A 203 23.55 47.60 41.30
CA ARG A 203 23.89 48.93 41.80
C ARG A 203 25.40 48.89 42.01
N VAL A 204 26.16 49.23 40.98
CA VAL A 204 27.55 49.63 41.11
C VAL A 204 27.54 50.88 41.99
N HIS A 205 27.97 50.69 43.23
CA HIS A 205 28.17 51.75 44.20
C HIS A 205 29.26 52.66 43.64
N SER A 206 28.95 53.92 43.43
CA SER A 206 29.83 54.94 42.87
C SER A 206 31.00 55.34 43.80
N SER A 207 31.34 54.53 44.81
CA SER A 207 32.53 54.71 45.66
C SER A 207 33.79 54.14 45.03
N ASP A 208 33.70 53.01 44.32
CA ASP A 208 34.90 52.23 43.97
C ASP A 208 35.60 52.73 42.70
N VAL A 209 34.92 53.57 41.90
CA VAL A 209 35.50 54.18 40.69
C VAL A 209 36.29 55.45 41.02
N ILE A 210 35.99 56.12 42.14
CA ILE A 210 36.71 57.33 42.55
C ILE A 210 38.04 56.96 43.22
N GLU A 211 38.14 55.78 43.85
CA GLU A 211 39.38 55.32 44.48
C GLU A 211 40.38 54.77 43.45
N ALA A 212 39.93 53.99 42.44
CA ALA A 212 40.80 53.50 41.36
C ALA A 212 41.27 54.60 40.38
N ALA A 213 40.48 55.67 40.19
CA ALA A 213 40.89 56.81 39.37
C ALA A 213 41.90 57.72 40.08
N LYS A 214 41.97 57.68 41.41
CA LYS A 214 42.93 58.48 42.20
C LYS A 214 44.31 57.84 42.29
N GLU A 215 44.41 56.53 42.12
CA GLU A 215 45.68 55.80 42.18
C GLU A 215 46.43 55.81 40.82
N THR A 216 45.70 55.92 39.70
CA THR A 216 46.30 55.87 38.34
C THR A 216 46.65 57.25 37.76
N ALA A 217 46.28 58.35 38.42
CA ALA A 217 46.53 59.71 37.94
C ALA A 217 47.92 60.27 38.30
N THR A 218 48.86 59.44 38.74
CA THR A 218 50.18 59.89 39.24
C THR A 218 51.33 59.66 38.25
N GLN A 219 51.08 59.17 37.03
CA GLN A 219 52.15 58.84 36.06
C GLN A 219 51.80 59.16 34.59
N LEU A 220 51.24 60.33 34.32
CA LEU A 220 51.34 60.91 32.98
C LEU A 220 52.11 62.23 33.06
N PRO A 221 53.17 62.43 32.25
CA PRO A 221 53.83 63.73 32.15
C PRO A 221 52.86 64.77 31.60
N ASP A 222 52.76 65.91 32.28
CA ASP A 222 51.79 66.98 31.98
C ASP A 222 52.10 67.77 30.69
N ASN A 223 53.07 67.34 29.88
CA ASN A 223 53.46 68.05 28.66
C ASN A 223 53.50 67.11 27.45
N ALA A 224 52.72 67.43 26.42
CA ALA A 224 52.52 66.60 25.22
C ALA A 224 53.83 66.35 24.43
N SER A 225 54.81 67.23 24.59
CA SER A 225 56.13 67.14 23.97
C SER A 225 56.96 65.95 24.50
N ASP A 226 56.80 65.62 25.78
CA ASP A 226 57.61 64.57 26.44
C ASP A 226 57.06 63.17 26.15
N ALA A 227 55.74 63.05 25.92
CA ALA A 227 55.10 61.80 25.51
C ALA A 227 55.53 61.35 24.10
N LEU A 228 55.89 62.29 23.22
CA LEU A 228 56.30 62.00 21.85
C LEU A 228 57.78 61.59 21.78
N ALA A 229 58.63 62.12 22.67
CA ALA A 229 60.03 61.72 22.78
C ALA A 229 60.20 60.28 23.27
N ALA A 230 59.37 59.84 24.22
CA ALA A 230 59.38 58.46 24.74
C ALA A 230 59.03 57.40 23.67
N MET A 231 58.24 57.75 22.63
CA MET A 231 57.95 56.81 21.53
C MET A 231 59.13 56.64 20.56
N TYR A 232 60.04 57.61 20.43
CA TYR A 232 61.19 57.50 19.53
C TYR A 232 62.41 56.86 20.19
N GLU A 233 62.48 56.82 21.53
CA GLU A 233 63.53 56.12 22.28
C GLU A 233 63.33 54.58 22.31
N GLU A 234 62.11 54.10 22.04
CA GLU A 234 61.78 52.66 22.01
C GLU A 234 62.06 51.99 20.64
N ASP A 235 62.32 52.79 19.60
CA ASP A 235 62.55 52.30 18.22
C ASP A 235 64.04 52.22 17.84
N GLU A 236 64.96 52.60 18.74
CA GLU A 236 66.43 52.56 18.53
C GLU A 236 67.14 51.33 19.15
N LEU A 237 66.39 50.30 19.57
CA LEU A 237 66.92 49.03 20.07
C LEU A 237 66.57 47.84 19.16
N ILE A 238 66.97 47.91 17.87
CA ILE A 238 67.30 46.75 17.01
C ILE A 238 68.53 47.07 16.17
#